data_AF-A0A929XGK5-F1
#
_entry.id   AF-A0A929XGK5-F1
#
_cell.length_a   1.000
_cell.length_b   1.000
_cell.length_c   1.000
_cell.angle_alpha   90.00
_cell.angle_beta   90.00
_cell.angle_gamma   90.00
#
_symmetry.space_group_name_H-M   'P 1'
#
loop_
_entity.id
_entity.type
_entity.pdbx_description
1 polymer ?
#
loop_
_entity_poly.entity_id
_entity_poly.type
_entity_poly.pdbx_seq_one_letter_code
_entity_poly.pdbx_strand_id
1 'polypeptide(L)'
;MHKALKPTVERVDKMQIKKILGIAIIAIGSISHSKDWEFTKLKEKGIDNSFLCYEDRKFITDKTSPQHHFLKNSKPMNYGIISKNGMYVVAVAQRYGKIGDEIEIVFNNNVKIKALIGDYKKTRETLGWGIHPIGKNRGCMLEFLVDETQIPNIVKKTGDFSAYIDRYAGGIKAIKNRNM
;
A
#
# COMPACT_ATOMS: atom_id res chain seq x y z
N MET A 1 6.56 68.53 -54.17
CA MET A 1 7.82 68.29 -54.93
C MET A 1 8.26 66.87 -54.68
N HIS A 2 8.51 66.14 -55.75
CA HIS A 2 8.74 64.69 -55.81
C HIS A 2 9.94 64.21 -55.00
N LYS A 3 9.83 62.99 -54.45
CA LYS A 3 10.95 62.04 -54.45
C LYS A 3 10.40 60.61 -54.52
N ALA A 4 10.40 60.04 -55.72
CA ALA A 4 10.24 58.62 -55.93
C ALA A 4 11.64 58.02 -56.14
N LEU A 5 12.01 57.04 -55.32
CA LEU A 5 13.17 56.17 -55.51
C LEU A 5 12.67 54.80 -55.99
N LYS A 6 13.01 54.48 -57.23
CA LYS A 6 13.19 53.12 -57.80
C LYS A 6 14.49 52.49 -57.19
N PRO A 7 14.93 51.25 -57.50
CA PRO A 7 14.27 50.04 -58.03
C PRO A 7 14.77 48.71 -57.37
N THR A 8 14.39 47.55 -57.97
CA THR A 8 15.16 46.30 -58.20
C THR A 8 15.64 45.46 -57.01
N VAL A 9 15.06 44.27 -56.73
CA VAL A 9 15.20 42.96 -57.41
C VAL A 9 16.61 42.37 -57.31
N GLU A 10 16.75 41.25 -56.58
CA GLU A 10 17.43 40.00 -57.00
C GLU A 10 17.33 38.96 -55.85
N ARG A 11 16.40 38.01 -55.93
CA ARG A 11 16.53 36.63 -56.44
C ARG A 11 17.48 35.72 -55.63
N VAL A 12 16.87 35.20 -54.56
CA VAL A 12 16.94 33.84 -53.98
C VAL A 12 17.88 32.84 -54.65
N ASP A 13 18.83 32.33 -53.86
CA ASP A 13 19.50 31.05 -54.09
C ASP A 13 19.09 30.02 -53.02
N LYS A 14 18.81 28.80 -53.48
CA LYS A 14 18.18 27.71 -52.72
C LYS A 14 19.16 27.02 -51.76
N MET A 15 18.83 26.98 -50.47
CA MET A 15 19.59 26.25 -49.45
C MET A 15 19.11 24.79 -49.34
N GLN A 16 20.07 23.85 -49.38
CA GLN A 16 19.82 22.40 -49.34
C GLN A 16 19.43 21.88 -47.95
N ILE A 17 18.41 21.01 -47.90
CA ILE A 17 17.88 20.37 -46.69
C ILE A 17 18.71 19.11 -46.37
N LYS A 18 19.44 19.11 -45.26
CA LYS A 18 20.06 17.91 -44.69
C LYS A 18 19.01 17.13 -43.87
N LYS A 19 18.71 15.90 -44.26
CA LYS A 19 17.84 14.98 -43.50
C LYS A 19 18.63 14.41 -42.31
N ILE A 20 18.30 14.84 -41.10
CA ILE A 20 18.73 14.19 -39.86
C ILE A 20 17.63 13.21 -39.47
N LEU A 21 17.94 11.92 -39.52
CA LEU A 21 17.06 10.83 -39.08
C LEU A 21 17.09 10.81 -37.55
N GLY A 22 16.06 11.37 -36.91
CA GLY A 22 15.90 11.32 -35.45
C GLY A 22 15.46 9.94 -35.00
N ILE A 23 16.32 9.23 -34.27
CA ILE A 23 15.96 7.99 -33.57
C ILE A 23 15.18 8.40 -32.32
N ALA A 24 13.86 8.18 -32.32
CA ALA A 24 13.03 8.32 -31.13
C ALA A 24 13.25 7.08 -30.25
N ILE A 25 14.04 7.22 -29.19
CA ILE A 25 14.11 6.24 -28.10
C ILE A 25 12.85 6.43 -27.26
N ILE A 26 11.82 5.62 -27.50
CA ILE A 26 10.69 5.53 -26.59
C ILE A 26 11.19 4.78 -25.36
N ALA A 27 11.61 5.52 -24.34
CA ALA A 27 11.78 4.97 -23.01
C ALA A 27 10.39 4.50 -22.55
N ILE A 28 10.12 3.20 -22.64
CA ILE A 28 8.96 2.59 -21.99
C ILE A 28 9.28 2.56 -20.49
N GLY A 29 9.19 3.72 -19.84
CA GLY A 29 9.18 3.78 -18.40
C GLY A 29 7.95 3.03 -17.91
N SER A 30 8.14 1.93 -17.19
CA SER A 30 7.05 1.29 -16.48
C SER A 30 6.48 2.32 -15.49
N ILE A 31 5.30 2.87 -15.79
CA ILE A 31 4.61 3.75 -14.86
C ILE A 31 4.06 2.85 -13.75
N SER A 32 4.87 2.57 -12.73
CA SER A 32 4.39 2.01 -11.47
C SER A 32 3.46 3.06 -10.85
N HIS A 33 2.14 2.82 -10.89
CA HIS A 33 1.15 3.74 -10.35
C HIS A 33 0.98 3.47 -8.85
N SER A 34 1.93 3.92 -8.03
CA SER A 34 1.79 3.80 -6.58
C SER A 34 0.44 4.33 -6.10
N LYS A 35 -0.31 3.49 -5.38
CA LYS A 35 -1.58 3.88 -4.77
C LYS A 35 -1.41 4.10 -3.28
N ASP A 36 -1.90 5.25 -2.84
CA ASP A 36 -1.88 5.69 -1.45
C ASP A 36 -3.31 5.87 -0.97
N TRP A 37 -3.63 5.28 0.18
CA TRP A 37 -4.90 5.44 0.87
C TRP A 37 -4.67 6.12 2.20
N GLU A 38 -5.05 7.39 2.28
CA GLU A 38 -4.99 8.19 3.50
C GLU A 38 -6.33 8.11 4.27
N PHE A 39 -6.25 8.06 5.59
CA PHE A 39 -7.39 7.79 6.46
C PHE A 39 -7.90 9.01 7.25
N THR A 40 -7.54 10.22 6.86
CA THR A 40 -8.04 11.47 7.47
C THR A 40 -9.57 11.52 7.54
N LYS A 41 -10.25 11.01 6.49
CA LYS A 41 -11.72 10.94 6.45
C LYS A 41 -12.34 10.00 7.50
N LEU A 42 -11.61 8.98 7.96
CA LEU A 42 -12.07 8.14 9.08
C LEU A 42 -12.10 8.97 10.37
N LYS A 43 -11.03 9.74 10.61
CA LYS A 43 -10.93 10.63 11.76
C LYS A 43 -11.99 11.73 11.75
N GLU A 44 -12.25 12.34 10.59
CA GLU A 44 -13.32 13.34 10.42
C GLU A 44 -14.71 12.77 10.72
N LYS A 45 -14.94 11.49 10.40
CA LYS A 45 -16.17 10.76 10.73
C LYS A 45 -16.22 10.25 12.17
N GLY A 46 -15.23 10.56 13.00
CA GLY A 46 -15.13 10.08 14.37
C GLY A 46 -14.91 8.57 14.49
N ILE A 47 -14.37 7.92 13.44
CA ILE A 47 -14.05 6.50 13.44
C ILE A 47 -12.61 6.32 13.92
N ASP A 48 -12.45 5.69 15.09
CA ASP A 48 -11.17 5.28 15.63
C ASP A 48 -10.66 4.02 14.92
N ASN A 49 -9.45 4.10 14.34
CA ASN A 49 -8.78 2.97 13.69
C ASN A 49 -7.51 2.51 14.44
N SER A 50 -7.41 2.84 15.73
CA SER A 50 -6.27 2.50 16.60
C SER A 50 -6.17 1.02 16.97
N PHE A 51 -7.25 0.26 16.85
CA PHE A 51 -7.28 -1.15 17.19
C PHE A 51 -6.48 -1.98 16.17
N LEU A 52 -5.47 -2.71 16.64
CA LEU A 52 -4.62 -3.56 15.80
C LEU A 52 -4.95 -5.03 16.04
N CYS A 53 -5.82 -5.57 15.20
CA CYS A 53 -6.25 -6.97 15.31
C CYS A 53 -5.13 -7.95 14.96
N TYR A 54 -5.41 -9.22 15.20
CA TYR A 54 -4.63 -10.33 14.70
C TYR A 54 -5.52 -11.45 14.18
N GLU A 55 -4.94 -12.28 13.32
CA GLU A 55 -5.51 -13.54 12.86
C GLU A 55 -4.45 -14.63 13.00
N ASP A 56 -4.81 -15.75 13.62
CA ASP A 56 -3.90 -16.89 13.65
C ASP A 56 -3.82 -17.52 12.25
N ARG A 57 -2.60 -17.61 11.70
CA ARG A 57 -2.36 -18.18 10.37
C ARG A 57 -2.89 -19.60 10.21
N LYS A 58 -3.11 -20.35 11.31
CA LYS A 58 -3.64 -21.71 11.27
C LYS A 58 -5.04 -21.79 10.64
N PHE A 59 -5.78 -20.68 10.62
CA PHE A 59 -7.13 -20.63 10.04
C PHE A 59 -7.14 -20.50 8.52
N ILE A 60 -5.99 -20.22 7.91
CA ILE A 60 -5.80 -20.22 6.45
C ILE A 60 -5.58 -21.68 6.00
N THR A 61 -6.68 -22.40 5.87
CA THR A 61 -6.69 -23.87 5.71
C THR A 61 -6.84 -24.36 4.27
N ASP A 62 -7.38 -23.53 3.37
CA ASP A 62 -7.54 -23.92 1.96
C ASP A 62 -6.18 -24.01 1.27
N LYS A 63 -5.74 -25.26 1.07
CA LYS A 63 -4.43 -25.58 0.49
C LYS A 63 -4.29 -25.15 -0.96
N THR A 64 -5.38 -24.87 -1.66
CA THR A 64 -5.39 -24.42 -3.05
C THR A 64 -5.30 -22.90 -3.18
N SER A 65 -5.57 -22.17 -2.10
CA SER A 65 -5.60 -20.70 -2.10
C SER A 65 -4.22 -20.06 -2.33
N PRO A 66 -4.14 -18.88 -2.97
CA PRO A 66 -2.92 -18.10 -3.06
C PRO A 66 -2.28 -17.80 -1.70
N GLN A 67 -3.10 -17.56 -0.67
CA GLN A 67 -2.67 -17.28 0.70
C GLN A 67 -1.92 -18.45 1.32
N HIS A 68 -2.49 -19.65 1.27
CA HIS A 68 -1.85 -20.83 1.81
C HIS A 68 -0.51 -21.12 1.10
N HIS A 69 -0.45 -20.93 -0.21
CA HIS A 69 0.80 -21.05 -0.97
C HIS A 69 1.82 -19.99 -0.57
N PHE A 70 1.38 -18.74 -0.45
CA PHE A 70 2.22 -17.61 -0.08
C PHE A 70 2.82 -17.78 1.32
N LEU A 71 2.08 -18.33 2.27
CA LEU A 71 2.53 -18.51 3.66
C LEU A 71 3.54 -19.65 3.85
N LYS A 72 3.82 -20.46 2.83
CA LYS A 72 4.89 -21.47 2.89
C LYS A 72 6.23 -20.80 3.24
N ASN A 73 7.00 -21.40 4.13
CA ASN A 73 8.29 -20.88 4.64
C ASN A 73 8.19 -19.53 5.39
N SER A 74 7.00 -19.07 5.77
CA SER A 74 6.86 -17.99 6.75
C SER A 74 7.08 -18.54 8.16
N LYS A 75 7.54 -17.68 9.08
CA LYS A 75 7.81 -18.05 10.47
C LYS A 75 7.40 -16.92 11.42
N PRO A 76 6.94 -17.23 12.64
CA PRO A 76 6.76 -16.21 13.67
C PRO A 76 8.10 -15.57 14.04
N MET A 77 8.06 -14.29 14.36
CA MET A 77 9.17 -13.53 14.96
C MET A 77 8.69 -12.91 16.28
N ASN A 78 9.22 -11.74 16.64
CA ASN A 78 8.85 -10.99 17.84
C ASN A 78 7.32 -10.95 18.01
N TYR A 79 6.89 -11.30 19.23
CA TYR A 79 5.50 -11.29 19.66
C TYR A 79 4.59 -12.25 18.88
N GLY A 80 5.15 -13.31 18.28
CA GLY A 80 4.41 -14.31 17.51
C GLY A 80 3.95 -13.84 16.14
N ILE A 81 4.30 -12.63 15.71
CA ILE A 81 3.89 -12.07 14.42
C ILE A 81 4.61 -12.81 13.28
N ILE A 82 3.84 -13.30 12.31
CA ILE A 82 4.36 -14.00 11.14
C ILE A 82 5.18 -13.05 10.28
N SER A 83 6.32 -13.55 9.84
CA SER A 83 7.21 -12.87 8.91
C SER A 83 7.59 -13.76 7.74
N LYS A 84 7.81 -13.12 6.60
CA LYS A 84 8.39 -13.71 5.40
C LYS A 84 9.36 -12.69 4.79
N ASN A 85 10.57 -13.14 4.44
CA ASN A 85 11.63 -12.30 3.88
C ASN A 85 11.96 -11.04 4.72
N GLY A 86 11.89 -11.16 6.06
CA GLY A 86 12.19 -10.06 6.98
C GLY A 86 11.09 -8.98 7.11
N MET A 87 9.96 -9.16 6.44
CA MET A 87 8.80 -8.26 6.54
C MET A 87 7.68 -8.92 7.34
N TYR A 88 6.86 -8.11 8.03
CA TYR A 88 5.65 -8.61 8.67
C TYR A 88 4.67 -9.11 7.62
N VAL A 89 3.84 -10.08 7.98
CA VAL A 89 2.74 -10.53 7.13
C VAL A 89 1.42 -10.10 7.77
N VAL A 90 0.54 -9.50 6.96
CA VAL A 90 -0.70 -8.89 7.42
C VAL A 90 -1.88 -9.30 6.55
N ALA A 91 -3.07 -9.24 7.13
CA ALA A 91 -4.34 -9.28 6.41
C ALA A 91 -4.93 -7.87 6.32
N VAL A 92 -5.37 -7.50 5.11
CA VAL A 92 -5.96 -6.20 4.79
C VAL A 92 -7.13 -6.40 3.81
N ALA A 93 -7.92 -5.36 3.52
CA ALA A 93 -8.93 -5.50 2.47
C ALA A 93 -8.29 -5.61 1.07
N GLN A 94 -8.92 -6.38 0.17
CA GLN A 94 -8.45 -6.64 -1.21
C GLN A 94 -8.15 -5.38 -2.03
N ARG A 95 -8.78 -4.26 -1.69
CA ARG A 95 -8.56 -2.96 -2.37
C ARG A 95 -7.11 -2.46 -2.28
N TYR A 96 -6.31 -2.98 -1.33
CA TYR A 96 -4.96 -2.51 -1.04
C TYR A 96 -3.85 -3.27 -1.78
N GLY A 97 -4.19 -4.34 -2.50
CA GLY A 97 -3.20 -5.11 -3.26
C GLY A 97 -3.56 -6.57 -3.43
N LYS A 98 -2.60 -7.31 -4.00
CA LYS A 98 -2.65 -8.75 -4.18
C LYS A 98 -1.87 -9.46 -3.07
N ILE A 99 -2.17 -10.73 -2.81
CA ILE A 99 -1.36 -11.59 -1.94
C ILE A 99 0.10 -11.54 -2.41
N GLY A 100 1.01 -11.24 -1.48
CA GLY A 100 2.44 -11.09 -1.72
C GLY A 100 2.90 -9.69 -2.10
N ASP A 101 2.01 -8.72 -2.33
CA ASP A 101 2.41 -7.34 -2.52
C ASP A 101 3.05 -6.76 -1.25
N GLU A 102 4.12 -5.99 -1.43
CA GLU A 102 4.68 -5.14 -0.38
C GLU A 102 3.84 -3.87 -0.21
N ILE A 103 3.41 -3.61 1.02
CA ILE A 103 2.74 -2.38 1.42
C ILE A 103 3.52 -1.66 2.52
N GLU A 104 3.52 -0.33 2.46
CA GLU A 104 3.96 0.54 3.56
C GLU A 104 2.74 0.94 4.39
N ILE A 105 2.77 0.64 5.69
CA ILE A 105 1.77 1.07 6.66
C ILE A 105 2.38 2.24 7.43
N VAL A 106 1.69 3.39 7.39
CA VAL A 106 2.09 4.61 8.09
C VAL A 106 1.13 4.83 9.25
N PHE A 107 1.66 4.87 10.47
CA PHE A 107 0.90 5.15 11.69
C PHE A 107 0.77 6.65 11.93
N ASN A 108 -0.21 7.06 12.76
CA ASN A 108 -0.44 8.48 13.08
C ASN A 108 0.73 9.14 13.83
N ASN A 109 1.55 8.35 14.53
CA ASN A 109 2.81 8.79 15.14
C ASN A 109 3.99 8.86 14.13
N ASN A 110 3.73 8.71 12.83
CA ASN A 110 4.69 8.66 11.72
C ASN A 110 5.65 7.47 11.73
N VAL A 111 5.47 6.47 12.61
CA VAL A 111 6.12 5.18 12.47
C VAL A 111 5.68 4.55 11.16
N LYS A 112 6.62 3.88 10.49
CA LYS A 112 6.38 3.14 9.24
C LYS A 112 6.82 1.71 9.39
N ILE A 113 6.04 0.78 8.85
CA ILE A 113 6.43 -0.61 8.67
C ILE A 113 6.19 -1.04 7.23
N LYS A 114 7.06 -1.92 6.74
CA LYS A 114 6.84 -2.67 5.50
C LYS A 114 6.20 -4.00 5.86
N ALA A 115 5.18 -4.37 5.12
CA ALA A 115 4.48 -5.63 5.30
C ALA A 115 4.16 -6.27 3.95
N LEU A 116 3.99 -7.59 3.96
CA LEU A 116 3.46 -8.35 2.84
C LEU A 116 1.99 -8.69 3.11
N ILE A 117 1.15 -8.58 2.08
CA ILE A 117 -0.24 -9.04 2.17
C ILE A 117 -0.25 -10.57 2.17
N GLY A 118 -0.62 -11.19 3.29
CA GLY A 118 -0.70 -12.65 3.43
C GLY A 118 -2.10 -13.22 3.39
N ASP A 119 -3.10 -12.41 3.74
CA ASP A 119 -4.51 -12.76 3.60
C ASP A 119 -5.37 -11.51 3.36
N TYR A 120 -6.66 -11.73 3.12
CA TYR A 120 -7.66 -10.69 3.01
C TYR A 120 -8.68 -10.77 4.12
N LYS A 121 -8.96 -9.61 4.70
CA LYS A 121 -10.16 -9.42 5.51
C LYS A 121 -11.38 -9.74 4.66
N LYS A 122 -12.32 -10.53 5.19
CA LYS A 122 -13.54 -10.91 4.47
C LYS A 122 -14.35 -9.66 4.11
N THR A 123 -14.67 -9.48 2.84
CA THR A 123 -15.40 -8.29 2.36
C THR A 123 -16.68 -8.03 3.15
N ARG A 124 -17.45 -9.09 3.47
CA ARG A 124 -18.69 -9.01 4.25
C ARG A 124 -18.51 -8.55 5.71
N GLU A 125 -17.28 -8.57 6.23
CA GLU A 125 -16.91 -8.16 7.59
C GLU A 125 -16.25 -6.77 7.60
N THR A 126 -16.09 -6.14 6.42
CA THR A 126 -15.46 -4.84 6.28
C THR A 126 -16.42 -3.78 5.75
N LEU A 127 -16.20 -2.52 6.16
CA LEU A 127 -16.97 -1.36 5.70
C LEU A 127 -16.06 -0.37 4.97
N GLY A 128 -16.61 0.32 3.96
CA GLY A 128 -16.00 1.48 3.30
C GLY A 128 -14.51 1.28 2.93
N TRP A 129 -13.62 1.86 3.73
CA TRP A 129 -12.15 1.74 3.63
C TRP A 129 -11.60 0.35 3.98
N GLY A 130 -12.39 -0.72 3.94
CA GLY A 130 -11.90 -2.05 4.30
C GLY A 130 -11.65 -2.23 5.80
N ILE A 131 -12.28 -1.41 6.64
CA ILE A 131 -12.16 -1.47 8.10
C ILE A 131 -13.09 -2.55 8.65
N HIS A 132 -12.60 -3.40 9.55
CA HIS A 132 -13.44 -4.34 10.31
C HIS A 132 -13.96 -3.64 11.57
N PRO A 133 -15.28 -3.53 11.80
CA PRO A 133 -15.83 -2.89 12.99
C PRO A 133 -15.58 -3.72 14.27
N ILE A 134 -14.93 -3.13 15.27
CA ILE A 134 -14.73 -3.73 16.60
C ILE A 134 -15.80 -3.22 17.58
N GLY A 135 -16.32 -2.02 17.32
CA GLY A 135 -17.44 -1.42 18.04
C GLY A 135 -18.11 -0.33 17.20
N LYS A 136 -19.01 0.44 17.80
CA LYS A 136 -19.84 1.44 17.09
C LYS A 136 -19.01 2.44 16.26
N ASN A 137 -17.95 2.98 16.86
CA ASN A 137 -17.06 3.99 16.25
C ASN A 137 -15.59 3.57 16.29
N ARG A 138 -15.31 2.27 16.44
CA ARG A 138 -13.94 1.75 16.52
C ARG A 138 -13.79 0.57 15.58
N GLY A 139 -12.70 0.54 14.84
CA GLY A 139 -12.45 -0.52 13.88
C GLY A 139 -10.98 -0.75 13.63
N CYS A 140 -10.74 -1.72 12.77
CA CYS A 140 -9.44 -2.30 12.57
C CYS A 140 -9.14 -2.41 11.08
N MET A 141 -8.12 -1.68 10.65
CA MET A 141 -7.74 -1.55 9.23
C MET A 141 -6.83 -2.69 8.75
N LEU A 142 -6.11 -3.32 9.69
CA LEU A 142 -5.07 -4.31 9.44
C LEU A 142 -5.18 -5.40 10.52
N GLU A 143 -4.93 -6.64 10.14
CA GLU A 143 -4.76 -7.77 11.04
C GLU A 143 -3.31 -8.27 10.90
N PHE A 144 -2.56 -8.35 12.00
CA PHE A 144 -1.29 -9.09 11.96
C PHE A 144 -1.59 -10.59 11.83
N LEU A 145 -0.95 -11.27 10.88
CA LEU A 145 -0.94 -12.72 10.93
C LEU A 145 0.00 -13.16 12.05
N VAL A 146 -0.44 -14.10 12.88
CA VAL A 146 0.31 -14.57 14.04
C VAL A 146 0.37 -16.08 14.15
N ASP A 147 1.33 -16.57 14.92
CA ASP A 147 1.20 -17.81 15.68
C ASP A 147 0.65 -17.43 17.07
N GLU A 148 -0.64 -17.69 17.31
CA GLU A 148 -1.32 -17.29 18.54
C GLU A 148 -0.67 -17.92 19.78
N THR A 149 0.00 -19.07 19.67
CA THR A 149 0.67 -19.67 20.83
C THR A 149 1.81 -18.79 21.36
N GLN A 150 2.38 -17.93 20.51
CA GLN A 150 3.55 -17.10 20.80
C GLN A 150 3.23 -15.61 21.04
N ILE A 151 1.96 -15.19 20.92
CA ILE A 151 1.59 -13.79 21.18
C ILE A 151 1.46 -13.49 22.69
N PRO A 152 1.68 -12.24 23.13
CA PRO A 152 1.57 -11.84 24.53
C PRO A 152 0.16 -12.06 25.09
N ASN A 153 0.06 -12.48 26.36
CA ASN A 153 -1.24 -12.76 27.01
C ASN A 153 -2.19 -11.55 27.03
N ILE A 154 -1.67 -10.33 27.16
CA ILE A 154 -2.51 -9.13 27.09
C ILE A 154 -3.13 -8.95 25.71
N VAL A 155 -2.43 -9.31 24.64
CA VAL A 155 -2.95 -9.27 23.27
C VAL A 155 -4.02 -10.35 23.09
N LYS A 156 -3.82 -11.57 23.61
CA LYS A 156 -4.86 -12.63 23.60
C LYS A 156 -6.14 -12.18 24.29
N LYS A 157 -6.00 -11.49 25.43
CA LYS A 157 -7.13 -11.04 26.25
C LYS A 157 -7.91 -9.88 25.60
N THR A 158 -7.21 -8.98 24.91
CA THR A 158 -7.80 -7.74 24.38
C THR A 158 -8.12 -7.81 22.90
N GLY A 159 -7.48 -8.71 22.16
CA GLY A 159 -7.48 -8.72 20.70
C GLY A 159 -6.62 -7.62 20.05
N ASP A 160 -5.94 -6.78 20.84
CA ASP A 160 -5.35 -5.52 20.39
C ASP A 160 -3.83 -5.48 20.58
N PHE A 161 -3.07 -5.52 19.49
CA PHE A 161 -1.61 -5.37 19.55
C PHE A 161 -1.16 -3.97 19.99
N SER A 162 -2.00 -2.94 19.83
CA SER A 162 -1.66 -1.59 20.29
C SER A 162 -1.61 -1.49 21.83
N ALA A 163 -2.21 -2.45 22.55
CA ALA A 163 -2.13 -2.54 24.01
C ALA A 163 -0.80 -3.11 24.53
N TYR A 164 0.07 -3.58 23.64
CA TYR A 164 1.37 -4.18 24.01
C TYR A 164 2.55 -3.57 23.26
N ILE A 165 2.35 -3.12 22.02
CA ILE A 165 3.40 -2.53 21.20
C ILE A 165 3.11 -1.04 21.00
N ASP A 166 3.50 -0.22 21.97
CA ASP A 166 3.28 1.24 21.97
C ASP A 166 3.78 1.94 20.70
N ARG A 167 4.84 1.39 20.08
CA ARG A 167 5.38 1.88 18.80
C ARG A 167 4.32 1.94 17.69
N TYR A 168 3.33 1.07 17.71
CA TYR A 168 2.28 0.98 16.70
C TYR A 168 0.93 1.56 17.18
N ALA A 169 0.89 2.15 18.37
CA ALA A 169 -0.32 2.75 18.92
C ALA A 169 -0.75 4.03 18.18
N GLY A 170 -2.01 4.42 18.34
CA GLY A 170 -2.56 5.70 17.84
C GLY A 170 -3.20 5.63 16.46
N GLY A 171 -3.23 4.46 15.82
CA GLY A 171 -3.98 4.22 14.58
C GLY A 171 -3.20 4.49 13.29
N ILE A 172 -3.85 4.12 12.18
CA ILE A 172 -3.23 4.11 10.86
C ILE A 172 -3.56 5.40 10.13
N LYS A 173 -2.50 6.08 9.67
CA LYS A 173 -2.58 7.28 8.84
C LYS A 173 -2.79 6.91 7.37
N ALA A 174 -1.98 5.98 6.86
CA ALA A 174 -2.03 5.58 5.46
C ALA A 174 -1.59 4.13 5.22
N ILE A 175 -2.07 3.56 4.12
CA ILE A 175 -1.51 2.36 3.48
C ILE A 175 -1.04 2.76 2.08
N LYS A 176 0.12 2.27 1.65
CA LYS A 176 0.68 2.56 0.32
C LYS A 176 1.12 1.27 -0.35
N ASN A 177 0.77 1.08 -1.61
CA ASN A 177 1.22 -0.04 -2.43
C ASN A 177 1.84 0.49 -3.73
N ARG A 178 3.13 0.18 -3.96
CA ARG A 178 3.89 0.69 -5.12
C ARG A 178 3.74 -0.16 -6.37
N ASN A 179 3.12 -1.34 -6.27
CA ASN A 179 2.97 -2.31 -7.35
C ASN A 179 1.56 -2.29 -7.96
N MET A 180 0.78 -1.23 -7.73
CA MET A 180 -0.61 -1.08 -8.18
C MET A 180 -0.83 -0.03 -9.27
#